data_AF-A0A955M845-F1
#
_entry.id   AF-A0A955M845-F1
#
_cell.length_a   1.000
_cell.length_b   1.000
_cell.length_c   1.000
_cell.angle_alpha   90.00
_cell.angle_beta   90.00
_cell.angle_gamma   90.00
#
_symmetry.space_group_name_H-M   'P 1'
#
loop_
_entity.id
_entity.type
_entity.pdbx_description
1 polymer ?
#
loop_
_entity_poly.entity_id
_entity_poly.type
_entity_poly.pdbx_seq_one_letter_code
_entity_poly.pdbx_strand_id
1 'polypeptide(L)'
;MEAFMDMWYRPVHPGRLRRFEQAFVASFLYYMTERFRYAGEWLTAEGFHLTAATKSWYHVTPFPLLTDWMVPVFGGILFGCGLSVIFGWQRRLCTTVLLICAVYAQNVDLVSAFTLNKFYILVFAVLAAQPPADEYEAPDGRRVLRQS
;
A
#
# COMPACT_ATOMS: atom_id res chain seq x y z
N MET A 1 -22.30 19.21 -17.91
CA MET A 1 -21.45 19.40 -16.71
C MET A 1 -22.06 18.68 -15.51
N GLU A 2 -23.36 18.80 -15.25
CA GLU A 2 -24.06 18.10 -14.16
C GLU A 2 -23.92 16.57 -14.20
N ALA A 3 -24.12 15.92 -15.35
CA ALA A 3 -23.96 14.47 -15.47
C ALA A 3 -22.52 13.96 -15.21
N PHE A 4 -21.51 14.80 -15.49
CA PHE A 4 -20.12 14.49 -15.19
C PHE A 4 -19.87 14.57 -13.69
N MET A 5 -20.32 15.65 -13.03
CA MET A 5 -20.20 15.79 -11.59
C MET A 5 -20.99 14.70 -10.84
N ASP A 6 -22.21 14.39 -11.28
CA ASP A 6 -23.01 13.31 -10.70
C ASP A 6 -22.30 11.96 -10.79
N MET A 7 -21.66 11.65 -11.93
CA MET A 7 -20.84 10.44 -12.06
C MET A 7 -19.68 10.39 -11.05
N TRP A 8 -18.97 11.51 -10.84
CA TRP A 8 -17.78 11.56 -9.97
C TRP A 8 -18.11 11.59 -8.47
N TYR A 9 -19.21 12.21 -8.08
CA TYR A 9 -19.59 12.37 -6.66
C TYR A 9 -20.66 11.38 -6.19
N ARG A 10 -21.06 10.44 -7.05
CA ARG A 10 -22.05 9.42 -6.66
C ARG A 10 -21.52 8.54 -5.53
N PRO A 11 -22.33 8.25 -4.50
CA PRO A 11 -21.95 7.34 -3.44
C PRO A 11 -21.54 5.98 -4.01
N VAL A 12 -20.34 5.51 -3.65
CA VAL A 12 -19.87 4.17 -4.01
C VAL A 12 -20.39 3.17 -2.99
N HIS A 13 -20.93 2.05 -3.47
CA HIS A 13 -21.38 0.99 -2.56
C HIS A 13 -20.19 0.47 -1.73
N PRO A 14 -20.28 0.42 -0.38
CA PRO A 14 -19.14 0.09 0.49
C PRO A 14 -18.56 -1.29 0.20
N GLY A 15 -19.41 -2.26 -0.16
CA GLY A 15 -18.96 -3.59 -0.57
C GLY A 15 -18.13 -3.61 -1.87
N ARG A 16 -18.33 -2.66 -2.79
CA ARG A 16 -17.51 -2.56 -4.03
C ARG A 16 -16.12 -2.05 -3.70
N LEU A 17 -16.03 -0.99 -2.90
CA LEU A 17 -14.77 -0.45 -2.42
C LEU A 17 -13.99 -1.50 -1.62
N ARG A 18 -14.68 -2.26 -0.75
CA ARG A 18 -14.07 -3.33 0.03
C ARG A 18 -13.47 -4.43 -0.84
N ARG A 19 -14.20 -4.90 -1.85
CA ARG A 19 -13.69 -5.91 -2.80
C ARG A 19 -12.52 -5.37 -3.61
N PHE A 20 -12.58 -4.10 -4.02
CA PHE A 20 -11.46 -3.43 -4.69
C PHE A 20 -10.22 -3.42 -3.80
N GLU A 21 -10.33 -2.97 -2.56
CA GLU A 21 -9.23 -2.97 -1.58
C GLU A 21 -8.64 -4.37 -1.39
N GLN A 22 -9.48 -5.40 -1.20
CA GLN A 22 -9.03 -6.78 -1.04
C GLN A 22 -8.29 -7.29 -2.28
N ALA A 23 -8.85 -7.09 -3.48
CA ALA A 23 -8.22 -7.49 -4.74
C ALA A 23 -6.91 -6.73 -4.97
N PHE A 24 -6.90 -5.44 -4.63
CA PHE A 24 -5.73 -4.58 -4.77
C PHE A 24 -4.59 -5.03 -3.85
N VAL A 25 -4.89 -5.24 -2.57
CA VAL A 25 -3.92 -5.77 -1.59
C VAL A 25 -3.45 -7.15 -1.99
N ALA A 26 -4.34 -8.04 -2.43
CA ALA A 26 -3.95 -9.37 -2.93
C ALA A 26 -2.98 -9.28 -4.11
N SER A 27 -3.22 -8.36 -5.06
CA SER A 27 -2.30 -8.12 -6.18
C SER A 27 -0.95 -7.58 -5.72
N PHE A 28 -0.94 -6.67 -4.72
CA PHE A 28 0.29 -6.15 -4.12
C PHE A 28 1.07 -7.26 -3.43
N LEU A 29 0.40 -8.12 -2.65
CA LEU A 29 1.05 -9.25 -2.00
C LEU A 29 1.64 -10.23 -3.01
N TYR A 30 0.89 -10.56 -4.07
CA TYR A 30 1.39 -11.40 -5.15
C TYR A 30 2.66 -10.80 -5.78
N TYR A 31 2.61 -9.51 -6.13
CA TYR A 31 3.77 -8.78 -6.64
C TYR A 31 4.96 -8.83 -5.66
N MET A 32 4.72 -8.56 -4.37
CA MET A 32 5.75 -8.58 -3.35
C MET A 32 6.30 -9.98 -3.09
N THR A 33 5.51 -11.05 -3.19
CA THR A 33 6.00 -12.43 -3.08
C THR A 33 7.07 -12.73 -4.13
N GLU A 34 6.84 -12.30 -5.37
CA GLU A 34 7.83 -12.46 -6.46
C GLU A 34 9.10 -11.65 -6.16
N ARG A 35 8.96 -10.40 -5.69
CA ARG A 35 10.11 -9.56 -5.31
C ARG A 35 10.88 -10.11 -4.12
N PHE A 36 10.19 -10.70 -3.15
CA PHE A 36 10.83 -11.23 -1.94
C PHE A 36 11.71 -12.45 -2.19
N ARG A 37 11.59 -13.14 -3.34
CA ARG A 37 12.52 -14.21 -3.72
C ARG A 37 13.98 -13.73 -3.81
N TYR A 38 14.16 -12.46 -4.12
CA TYR A 38 15.48 -11.82 -4.25
C TYR A 38 15.65 -10.69 -3.22
N ALA A 39 15.00 -10.81 -2.05
CA ALA A 39 14.98 -9.77 -1.02
C ALA A 39 16.37 -9.31 -0.59
N GLY A 40 17.36 -10.21 -0.48
CA GLY A 40 18.75 -9.85 -0.17
C GLY A 40 19.30 -8.82 -1.16
N GLU A 41 19.13 -9.07 -2.45
CA GLU A 41 19.68 -8.21 -3.50
C GLU A 41 19.11 -6.77 -3.45
N TRP A 42 17.81 -6.61 -3.23
CA TRP A 42 17.19 -5.28 -3.31
C TRP A 42 16.89 -4.62 -1.96
N LEU A 43 16.94 -5.34 -0.83
CA LEU A 43 16.74 -4.75 0.50
C LEU A 43 18.03 -4.60 1.31
N THR A 44 19.06 -5.38 1.03
CA THR A 44 20.32 -5.38 1.81
C THR A 44 21.49 -4.89 0.95
N ALA A 45 22.67 -4.80 1.56
CA ALA A 45 23.90 -4.40 0.88
C ALA A 45 24.44 -5.43 -0.14
N GLU A 46 23.79 -6.59 -0.29
CA GLU A 46 24.25 -7.65 -1.20
C GLU A 46 24.09 -7.30 -2.68
N GLY A 47 23.07 -6.51 -3.05
CA GLY A 47 22.84 -6.13 -4.44
C GLY A 47 23.35 -4.74 -4.81
N PHE A 48 23.03 -4.34 -6.04
CA PHE A 48 23.48 -3.08 -6.60
C PHE A 48 22.56 -1.93 -6.19
N HIS A 49 23.10 -1.00 -5.40
CA HIS A 49 22.41 0.20 -4.96
C HIS A 49 23.11 1.47 -5.45
N LEU A 50 22.34 2.43 -5.93
CA LEU A 50 22.87 3.76 -6.26
C LEU A 50 23.40 4.40 -4.97
N THR A 51 24.69 4.64 -4.89
CA THR A 51 25.31 5.30 -3.75
C THR A 51 25.19 6.81 -3.87
N ALA A 52 25.26 7.53 -2.75
CA ALA A 52 25.28 9.00 -2.78
C ALA A 52 26.41 9.58 -3.65
N ALA A 53 27.51 8.84 -3.83
CA ALA A 53 28.65 9.21 -4.67
C ALA A 53 28.40 9.03 -6.19
N THR A 54 27.47 8.16 -6.57
CA THR A 54 27.14 7.86 -7.99
C THR A 54 25.83 8.51 -8.44
N LYS A 55 25.13 9.17 -7.52
CA LYS A 55 23.84 9.82 -7.74
C LYS A 55 24.02 11.18 -8.43
N SER A 56 23.25 11.42 -9.49
CA SER A 56 23.04 12.76 -10.06
C SER A 56 22.11 13.62 -9.19
N TRP A 57 22.19 14.95 -9.30
CA TRP A 57 21.47 15.90 -8.44
C TRP A 57 19.94 15.70 -8.41
N TYR A 58 19.35 15.11 -9.45
CA TYR A 58 17.91 14.87 -9.57
C TYR A 58 17.44 13.52 -8.99
N HIS A 59 18.33 12.62 -8.57
CA HIS A 59 17.92 11.39 -7.89
C HIS A 59 17.62 11.66 -6.42
N VAL A 60 16.61 11.00 -5.84
CA VAL A 60 16.33 11.07 -4.40
C VAL A 60 17.42 10.32 -3.64
N THR A 61 17.75 10.76 -2.42
CA THR A 61 18.70 10.01 -1.57
C THR A 61 18.05 8.67 -1.19
N PRO A 62 18.70 7.54 -1.47
CA PRO A 62 18.11 6.23 -1.19
C PRO A 62 17.88 6.06 0.31
N PHE A 63 16.84 5.28 0.63
CA PHE A 63 16.54 4.93 2.00
C PHE A 63 17.58 3.95 2.56
N PRO A 64 17.77 3.90 3.89
CA PRO A 64 18.73 3.00 4.50
C PRO A 64 18.37 1.54 4.19
N LEU A 65 19.40 0.77 3.82
CA LEU A 65 19.29 -0.66 3.58
C LEU A 65 19.01 -1.41 4.88
N LEU A 66 18.32 -2.54 4.74
CA LEU A 66 18.07 -3.47 5.83
C LEU A 66 19.32 -4.32 6.10
N THR A 67 19.51 -4.67 7.37
CA THR A 67 20.37 -5.79 7.75
C THR A 67 19.61 -7.10 7.57
N ASP A 68 20.32 -8.23 7.47
CA ASP A 68 19.73 -9.52 7.09
C ASP A 68 18.57 -9.97 7.98
N TRP A 69 18.64 -9.69 9.29
CA TRP A 69 17.57 -10.04 10.23
C TRP A 69 16.33 -9.14 10.08
N MET A 70 16.48 -7.92 9.55
CA MET A 70 15.36 -7.00 9.34
C MET A 70 14.52 -7.39 8.11
N VAL A 71 15.10 -8.12 7.15
CA VAL A 71 14.39 -8.59 5.94
C VAL A 71 13.17 -9.46 6.29
N PRO A 72 13.28 -10.54 7.09
CA PRO A 72 12.12 -11.33 7.48
C PRO A 72 11.13 -10.55 8.35
N VAL A 73 11.60 -9.57 9.14
CA VAL A 73 10.72 -8.68 9.92
C VAL A 73 9.90 -7.79 8.99
N PHE A 74 10.54 -7.17 8.00
CA PHE A 74 9.87 -6.37 6.97
C PHE A 74 8.85 -7.21 6.20
N GLY A 75 9.21 -8.44 5.82
CA GLY A 75 8.28 -9.40 5.21
C GLY A 75 7.10 -9.73 6.11
N GLY A 76 7.34 -10.07 7.38
CA GLY A 76 6.31 -10.37 8.35
C GLY A 76 5.30 -9.22 8.52
N ILE A 77 5.79 -7.98 8.60
CA ILE A 77 4.94 -6.79 8.69
C ILE A 77 4.13 -6.61 7.40
N LEU A 78 4.77 -6.69 6.23
CA LEU A 78 4.13 -6.48 4.94
C LEU A 78 3.04 -7.53 4.67
N PHE A 79 3.38 -8.81 4.76
CA PHE A 79 2.43 -9.90 4.51
C PHE A 79 1.38 -9.99 5.62
N GLY A 80 1.76 -9.80 6.88
CA GLY A 80 0.83 -9.82 8.02
C GLY A 80 -0.20 -8.70 7.95
N CYS A 81 0.22 -7.48 7.60
CA CYS A 81 -0.71 -6.36 7.38
C CYS A 81 -1.58 -6.58 6.14
N GLY A 82 -1.02 -7.10 5.05
CA GLY A 82 -1.80 -7.41 3.85
C GLY A 82 -2.91 -8.44 4.10
N LEU A 83 -2.59 -9.52 4.79
CA LEU A 83 -3.57 -10.53 5.19
C LEU A 83 -4.63 -9.93 6.13
N SER A 84 -4.21 -9.13 7.12
CA SER A 84 -5.13 -8.42 8.01
C SER A 84 -6.11 -7.53 7.23
N VAL A 85 -5.64 -6.78 6.24
CA VAL A 85 -6.51 -5.99 5.34
C VAL A 85 -7.46 -6.89 4.56
N ILE A 86 -6.99 -8.01 4.01
CA ILE A 86 -7.85 -8.95 3.25
C ILE A 86 -8.98 -9.50 4.13
N PHE A 87 -8.69 -9.92 5.36
CA PHE A 87 -9.68 -10.46 6.30
C PHE A 87 -10.50 -9.39 7.02
N GLY A 88 -10.10 -8.11 6.95
CA GLY A 88 -10.86 -6.98 7.48
C GLY A 88 -10.52 -6.62 8.91
N TRP A 89 -9.37 -7.08 9.39
CA TRP A 89 -8.87 -6.78 10.73
C TRP A 89 -7.92 -5.58 10.70
N GLN A 90 -8.09 -4.64 11.64
CA GLN A 90 -7.26 -3.44 11.81
C GLN A 90 -6.99 -2.68 10.50
N ARG A 91 -7.98 -2.67 9.60
CA ARG A 91 -7.83 -2.28 8.19
C ARG A 91 -7.08 -0.97 7.99
N ARG A 92 -7.49 0.10 8.67
CA ARG A 92 -6.88 1.42 8.51
C ARG A 92 -5.41 1.44 8.93
N LEU A 93 -5.11 0.84 10.08
CA LEU A 93 -3.73 0.73 10.57
C LEU A 93 -2.88 -0.07 9.58
N CYS A 94 -3.34 -1.25 9.18
CA CYS A 94 -2.62 -2.12 8.27
C CYS A 94 -2.45 -1.50 6.88
N THR A 95 -3.45 -0.79 6.33
CA THR A 95 -3.34 -0.05 5.06
C THR A 95 -2.29 1.07 5.16
N THR A 96 -2.24 1.80 6.28
CA THR A 96 -1.19 2.81 6.51
C THR A 96 0.19 2.18 6.60
N VAL A 97 0.31 1.02 7.27
CA VAL A 97 1.59 0.29 7.33
C VAL A 97 2.01 -0.20 5.93
N LEU A 98 1.09 -0.73 5.13
CA LEU A 98 1.36 -1.13 3.74
C LEU A 98 1.81 0.06 2.87
N LEU A 99 1.21 1.24 3.07
CA LEU A 99 1.68 2.47 2.42
C LEU A 99 3.13 2.78 2.78
N ILE A 100 3.48 2.74 4.06
CA ILE A 100 4.85 2.99 4.53
C ILE A 100 5.81 1.96 3.93
N CYS A 101 5.44 0.67 3.93
CA CYS A 101 6.24 -0.38 3.32
C CYS A 101 6.44 -0.17 1.81
N ALA A 102 5.41 0.24 1.06
CA ALA A 102 5.50 0.50 -0.37
C ALA A 102 6.41 1.71 -0.68
N VAL A 103 6.29 2.79 0.12
CA VAL A 103 7.16 3.97 0.03
C VAL A 103 8.61 3.59 0.35
N TYR A 104 8.83 2.81 1.40
CA TYR A 104 10.17 2.31 1.75
C TYR A 104 10.76 1.50 0.60
N ALA A 105 10.04 0.49 0.10
CA ALA A 105 10.50 -0.36 -1.00
C ALA A 105 10.83 0.45 -2.27
N GLN A 106 10.05 1.49 -2.58
CA GLN A 106 10.32 2.38 -3.73
C GLN A 106 11.63 3.15 -3.60
N ASN A 107 11.97 3.59 -2.39
CA ASN A 107 13.12 4.46 -2.15
C ASN A 107 14.42 3.69 -1.88
N VAL A 108 14.33 2.43 -1.46
CA VAL A 108 15.50 1.56 -1.37
C VAL A 108 15.96 1.14 -2.78
N ASP A 109 15.02 0.78 -3.65
CA ASP A 109 15.31 0.18 -4.95
C ASP A 109 14.81 1.07 -6.10
N LEU A 110 15.48 2.21 -6.28
CA LEU A 110 15.08 3.23 -7.27
C LEU A 110 15.13 2.74 -8.73
N VAL A 111 15.97 1.74 -9.01
CA VAL A 111 16.25 1.27 -10.38
C VAL A 111 15.26 0.19 -10.81
N SER A 112 14.87 -0.71 -9.91
CA SER A 112 13.99 -1.82 -10.26
C SER A 112 12.58 -1.74 -9.64
N ALA A 113 12.33 -0.80 -8.72
CA ALA A 113 10.98 -0.37 -8.37
C ALA A 113 10.39 0.54 -9.47
N PHE A 114 10.00 -0.11 -10.57
CA PHE A 114 9.31 0.47 -11.71
C PHE A 114 7.91 1.00 -11.34
N THR A 115 7.27 1.68 -12.31
CA THR A 115 5.93 2.30 -12.32
C THR A 115 4.86 1.63 -11.44
N LEU A 116 4.89 0.31 -11.35
CA LEU A 116 3.90 -0.50 -10.64
C LEU A 116 3.91 -0.23 -9.12
N ASN A 117 5.07 0.02 -8.51
CA ASN A 117 5.14 0.35 -7.08
C ASN A 117 4.64 1.77 -6.77
N LYS A 118 4.81 2.72 -7.69
CA LYS A 118 4.21 4.07 -7.58
C LYS A 118 2.68 4.03 -7.61
N PHE A 119 2.11 3.13 -8.43
CA PHE A 119 0.67 2.91 -8.46
C PHE A 119 0.16 2.35 -7.13
N TYR A 120 0.89 1.39 -6.52
CA TYR A 120 0.59 0.90 -5.18
C TYR A 120 0.61 1.99 -4.12
N ILE A 121 1.64 2.83 -4.10
CA ILE A 121 1.74 3.97 -3.17
C ILE A 121 0.54 4.90 -3.32
N LEU A 122 0.19 5.29 -4.55
CA LEU A 122 -0.93 6.20 -4.80
C LEU A 122 -2.25 5.64 -4.27
N VAL A 123 -2.56 4.39 -4.61
CA VAL A 123 -3.83 3.76 -4.18
C VAL A 123 -3.83 3.52 -2.68
N PHE A 124 -2.73 3.08 -2.07
CA PHE A 124 -2.66 2.94 -0.61
C PHE A 124 -2.80 4.29 0.10
N ALA A 125 -2.27 5.38 -0.46
CA ALA A 125 -2.47 6.72 0.07
C ALA A 125 -3.96 7.12 0.04
N VAL A 126 -4.66 6.87 -1.06
CA VAL A 126 -6.11 7.09 -1.17
C VAL A 126 -6.87 6.23 -0.16
N LEU A 127 -6.54 4.94 -0.03
CA LEU A 127 -7.20 4.03 0.90
C LEU A 127 -6.94 4.38 2.37
N ALA A 128 -5.72 4.81 2.72
CA ALA A 128 -5.36 5.23 4.07
C ALA A 128 -6.01 6.57 4.46
N ALA A 129 -6.22 7.45 3.48
CA ALA A 129 -6.89 8.74 3.65
C ALA A 129 -8.42 8.63 3.81
N GLN A 130 -8.99 7.43 3.64
CA GLN A 130 -10.43 7.23 3.83
C GLN A 130 -10.85 7.60 5.25
N PRO A 131 -11.99 8.30 5.41
CA PRO A 131 -12.46 8.63 6.73
C PRO A 131 -12.86 7.34 7.49
N PRO A 132 -12.88 7.37 8.82
CA PRO A 132 -13.40 6.26 9.59
C PRO A 132 -14.85 5.97 9.17
N ALA A 133 -15.22 4.69 9.19
CA ALA A 133 -16.61 4.32 8.92
C ALA A 133 -17.46 4.83 10.09
N ASP A 134 -18.39 5.74 9.80
CA ASP A 134 -19.35 6.20 10.80
C ASP A 134 -20.50 5.19 10.86
N GLU A 135 -20.94 4.79 12.04
CA GLU A 135 -22.22 4.11 12.18
C GLU A 135 -23.34 5.14 11.93
N TYR A 136 -24.18 4.89 10.92
CA TYR A 136 -25.41 5.65 10.75
C TYR A 136 -26.60 4.71 10.88
N GLU A 137 -27.59 5.14 11.65
CA GLU A 137 -28.85 4.42 11.79
C GLU A 137 -29.74 4.77 10.59
N ALA A 138 -29.96 3.79 9.73
CA ALA A 138 -30.83 3.94 8.58
C ALA A 138 -32.28 4.25 9.04
N PRO A 139 -33.12 4.88 8.20
CA PRO A 139 -34.51 5.23 8.56
C PRO A 139 -35.38 4.04 8.98
N ASP A 140 -34.94 2.81 8.67
CA ASP A 140 -35.57 1.54 9.04
C ASP A 140 -35.03 0.94 10.36
N GLY A 141 -34.20 1.69 11.10
CA GLY A 141 -33.61 1.27 12.38
C GLY A 141 -32.41 0.32 12.25
N ARG A 142 -31.91 0.07 11.02
CA ARG A 142 -30.70 -0.74 10.84
C ARG A 142 -29.45 0.09 11.08
N ARG A 143 -28.54 -0.41 11.92
CA ARG A 143 -27.18 0.14 12.00
C ARG A 143 -26.42 -0.24 10.73
N VAL A 144 -26.13 0.75 9.91
CA VAL A 144 -25.36 0.57 8.68
C VAL A 144 -24.00 1.23 8.88
N LEU A 145 -22.93 0.48 8.60
CA LEU A 145 -21.59 1.05 8.53
C LEU A 145 -21.55 1.97 7.30
N ARG A 146 -21.65 3.28 7.55
CA ARG A 146 -21.42 4.31 6.54
C ARG A 146 -19.91 4.44 6.39
N GLN A 147 -19.33 3.66 5.48
CA GLN A 147 -18.03 4.01 4.95
C GLN A 147 -18.26 5.22 4.05
N SER A 148 -17.77 6.37 4.50
CA SER A 148 -17.81 7.63 3.75
C SER A 148 -17.01 7.54 2.46
#